data_AF-A0A510GE90-F1
#
_entry.id   AF-A0A510GE90-F1
#
_cell.length_a   1.000
_cell.length_b   1.000
_cell.length_c   1.000
_cell.angle_alpha   90.00
_cell.angle_beta   90.00
_cell.angle_gamma   90.00
#
_symmetry.space_group_name_H-M   'P 1'
#
loop_
_entity.id
_entity.type
_entity.pdbx_description
1 polymer ?
#
loop_
_entity_poly.entity_id
_entity_poly.type
_entity_poly.pdbx_seq_one_letter_code
_entity_poly.pdbx_strand_id
1 'polypeptide(L)'
;MSLGKKIQEFLTQQIENMKIKKKDFIMKCGLTQPIFNKMMQGRFSNPKLTTLTKLANFCNTSIDEILGRDPRYYKNKTKNFQHTDSGIIAENLLSVVQNTMTDLNISAAQLSNRIYVSTNTLVKFLERGAKSVPGAATTLALANFLDTSIDDMIGRRPPSRTQEQKQDIPKQLSSFSKQDFEKLSDIKHSVKSSTPQNQNLKKTTSTKSFNKQKDEGRSR
;
A
#
# COMPACT_ATOMS: atom_id res chain seq x y z
N MET A 1 -3.76 -12.49 15.69
CA MET A 1 -2.30 -12.33 15.89
C MET A 1 -1.98 -10.85 16.15
N SER A 2 -1.18 -10.50 17.16
CA SER A 2 -0.89 -9.10 17.49
C SER A 2 0.12 -8.46 16.53
N LEU A 3 0.11 -7.13 16.43
CA LEU A 3 1.05 -6.37 15.59
C LEU A 3 2.51 -6.68 15.93
N GLY A 4 2.83 -6.72 17.23
CA GLY A 4 4.17 -7.06 17.71
C GLY A 4 4.65 -8.44 17.26
N LYS A 5 3.77 -9.46 17.28
CA LYS A 5 4.11 -10.79 16.77
C LYS A 5 4.37 -10.78 15.27
N LYS A 6 3.63 -9.99 14.48
CA LYS A 6 3.84 -9.92 13.02
C LYS A 6 5.19 -9.32 12.68
N ILE A 7 5.57 -8.25 13.39
CA ILE A 7 6.89 -7.63 13.27
C ILE A 7 7.99 -8.62 13.68
N GLN A 8 7.79 -9.38 14.76
CA GLN A 8 8.73 -10.41 15.20
C GLN A 8 8.94 -11.48 14.13
N GLU A 9 7.86 -12.04 13.57
CA GLU A 9 7.94 -13.07 12.52
C GLU A 9 8.67 -12.53 11.29
N PHE A 10 8.32 -11.33 10.82
CA PHE A 10 9.00 -10.67 9.73
C PHE A 10 10.51 -10.51 10.01
N LEU A 11 10.89 -10.01 11.19
CA LEU A 11 12.30 -9.80 11.54
C LEU A 11 13.09 -11.10 11.60
N THR A 12 12.53 -12.15 12.22
CA THR A 12 13.16 -13.47 12.29
C THR A 12 13.45 -13.98 10.87
N GLN A 13 12.44 -13.91 9.99
CA GLN A 13 12.58 -14.33 8.60
C GLN A 13 13.64 -13.52 7.84
N GLN A 14 13.68 -12.20 8.01
CA GLN A 14 14.68 -11.36 7.32
C GLN A 14 16.11 -11.62 7.80
N ILE A 15 16.32 -11.81 9.11
CA ILE A 15 17.65 -12.12 9.67
C ILE A 15 18.17 -13.43 9.13
N GLU A 16 17.32 -14.46 9.06
CA GLU A 16 17.65 -15.77 8.49
C GLU A 16 17.98 -15.66 6.99
N ASN A 17 17.13 -14.97 6.21
CA ASN A 17 17.33 -14.80 4.77
C ASN A 17 18.61 -14.04 4.43
N MET A 18 18.95 -12.99 5.21
CA MET A 18 20.13 -12.17 4.98
C MET A 18 21.42 -12.81 5.53
N LYS A 19 21.31 -13.86 6.37
CA LYS A 19 22.45 -14.51 7.04
C LYS A 19 23.36 -13.53 7.80
N ILE A 20 22.80 -12.47 8.37
CA ILE A 20 23.54 -11.46 9.13
C ILE A 20 23.39 -11.64 10.63
N LYS A 21 24.44 -11.29 11.39
CA LYS A 21 24.38 -11.31 12.86
C LYS A 21 23.44 -10.22 13.36
N LYS A 22 22.74 -10.48 14.47
CA LYS A 22 21.80 -9.52 15.10
C LYS A 22 22.45 -8.15 15.36
N LYS A 23 23.70 -8.13 15.84
CA LYS A 23 24.44 -6.89 16.10
C LYS A 23 24.61 -6.04 14.84
N ASP A 24 24.98 -6.69 13.73
CA ASP A 24 25.19 -6.00 12.45
C ASP A 24 23.87 -5.50 11.86
N PHE A 25 22.79 -6.28 12.00
CA PHE A 25 21.44 -5.86 11.63
C PHE A 25 21.05 -4.56 12.32
N ILE A 26 21.18 -4.51 13.65
CA ILE A 26 20.79 -3.36 14.48
C ILE A 26 21.57 -2.10 14.07
N MET A 27 22.88 -2.25 13.91
CA MET A 27 23.77 -1.16 13.51
C MET A 27 23.43 -0.63 12.12
N LYS A 28 23.31 -1.51 11.12
CA LYS A 28 23.03 -1.11 9.73
C LYS A 28 21.62 -0.55 9.55
N CYS A 29 20.64 -1.06 10.30
CA CYS A 29 19.27 -0.56 10.28
C CYS A 29 19.12 0.79 11.01
N GLY A 30 20.09 1.22 11.80
CA GLY A 30 20.02 2.45 12.58
C GLY A 30 18.97 2.41 13.70
N LEU A 31 18.78 1.22 14.29
CA LEU A 31 17.91 0.97 15.45
C LEU A 31 18.74 0.89 16.72
N THR A 32 18.12 1.22 17.86
CA THR A 32 18.75 0.99 19.16
C THR A 32 18.51 -0.45 19.63
N GLN A 33 19.46 -1.02 20.35
CA GLN A 33 19.34 -2.37 20.91
C GLN A 33 18.05 -2.58 21.71
N PRO A 34 17.59 -1.64 22.58
CA PRO A 34 16.34 -1.83 23.32
C PRO A 34 15.10 -1.90 22.43
N ILE A 35 15.05 -1.09 21.35
CA ILE A 35 13.92 -1.11 20.41
C ILE A 35 13.89 -2.44 19.66
N PHE A 36 15.05 -2.89 19.16
CA PHE A 36 15.16 -4.17 18.46
C PHE A 36 14.78 -5.35 19.36
N ASN A 37 15.26 -5.38 20.60
CA ASN A 37 14.91 -6.44 21.55
C ASN A 37 13.40 -6.48 21.82
N LYS A 38 12.73 -5.32 21.97
CA LYS A 38 11.26 -5.26 22.12
C LYS A 38 10.52 -5.82 20.90
N MET A 39 11.02 -5.57 19.69
CA MET A 39 10.47 -6.13 18.45
C MET A 39 10.63 -7.64 18.40
N MET A 40 11.84 -8.15 18.66
CA MET A 40 12.13 -9.59 18.65
C MET A 40 11.38 -10.39 19.72
N GLN A 41 10.95 -9.74 20.80
CA GLN A 41 10.11 -10.34 21.83
C GLN A 41 8.61 -10.30 21.50
N GLY A 42 8.22 -9.68 20.38
CA GLY A 42 6.81 -9.47 20.01
C GLY A 42 6.05 -8.52 20.93
N ARG A 43 6.75 -7.75 21.78
CA ARG A 43 6.18 -6.84 22.79
C ARG A 43 5.96 -5.42 22.26
N PHE A 44 6.31 -5.17 20.99
CA PHE A 44 6.22 -3.82 20.41
C PHE A 44 4.87 -3.60 19.73
N SER A 45 3.86 -3.27 20.54
CA SER A 45 2.46 -3.18 20.12
C SER A 45 2.13 -1.97 19.25
N ASN A 46 2.84 -0.85 19.41
CA ASN A 46 2.62 0.38 18.64
C ASN A 46 3.95 1.09 18.33
N PRO A 47 4.77 0.55 17.41
CA PRO A 47 6.01 1.20 17.00
C PRO A 47 5.77 2.59 16.41
N LYS A 48 6.76 3.48 16.59
CA LYS A 48 6.78 4.75 15.85
C LYS A 48 6.95 4.44 14.36
N LEU A 49 6.23 5.17 13.52
CA LEU A 49 6.27 4.95 12.08
C LEU A 49 7.68 5.18 11.51
N THR A 50 8.43 6.16 12.03
CA THR A 50 9.85 6.38 11.66
C THR A 50 10.74 5.17 11.92
N THR A 51 10.43 4.38 12.95
CA THR A 51 11.17 3.14 13.25
C THR A 51 10.85 2.06 12.21
N LEU A 52 9.58 1.96 11.79
CA LEU A 52 9.19 1.06 10.70
C LEU A 52 9.78 1.49 9.36
N THR A 53 9.83 2.80 9.07
CA THR A 53 10.45 3.33 7.85
C THR A 53 11.93 2.98 7.77
N LYS A 54 12.69 3.10 8.88
CA LYS A 54 14.10 2.66 8.93
C LYS A 54 14.25 1.18 8.59
N LEU A 55 13.42 0.34 9.22
CA LEU A 55 13.41 -1.10 8.97
C LEU A 55 13.05 -1.42 7.51
N ALA A 56 12.04 -0.74 6.98
CA ALA A 56 11.55 -0.92 5.63
C ALA A 56 12.57 -0.47 4.58
N ASN A 57 13.30 0.61 4.83
CA ASN A 57 14.40 1.06 3.97
C ASN A 57 15.56 0.06 4.00
N PHE A 58 15.96 -0.41 5.19
CA PHE A 58 17.05 -1.37 5.32
C PHE A 58 16.74 -2.71 4.65
N CYS A 59 15.52 -3.22 4.82
CA CYS A 59 15.08 -4.49 4.21
C CYS A 59 14.55 -4.33 2.77
N ASN A 60 14.57 -3.12 2.21
CA ASN A 60 13.99 -2.78 0.90
C ASN A 60 12.56 -3.37 0.70
N THR A 61 11.69 -3.10 1.67
CA THR A 61 10.34 -3.67 1.76
C THR A 61 9.29 -2.60 2.05
N SER A 62 8.02 -2.99 1.91
CA SER A 62 6.86 -2.21 2.27
C SER A 62 6.62 -2.24 3.77
N ILE A 63 6.13 -1.13 4.34
CA ILE A 63 5.66 -1.14 5.74
C ILE A 63 4.47 -2.10 5.90
N ASP A 64 3.64 -2.25 4.87
CA ASP A 64 2.51 -3.19 4.89
C ASP A 64 2.96 -4.65 5.02
N GLU A 65 4.09 -5.00 4.39
CA GLU A 65 4.70 -6.33 4.51
C GLU A 65 5.22 -6.57 5.94
N ILE A 66 5.93 -5.59 6.54
CA ILE A 66 6.41 -5.66 7.92
C ILE A 66 5.27 -5.85 8.92
N LEU A 67 4.14 -5.16 8.69
CA LEU A 67 2.96 -5.26 9.54
C LEU A 67 2.08 -6.47 9.21
N GLY A 68 2.50 -7.33 8.27
CA GLY A 68 1.79 -8.52 7.82
C GLY A 68 0.37 -8.23 7.37
N ARG A 69 0.18 -7.18 6.56
CA ARG A 69 -1.07 -6.91 5.84
C ARG A 69 -1.19 -7.83 4.62
N ASP A 70 -2.33 -7.76 3.95
CA ASP A 70 -2.59 -8.54 2.75
C ASP A 70 -1.56 -8.24 1.63
N PRO A 71 -1.04 -9.26 0.93
CA PRO A 71 -0.16 -9.13 -0.22
C PRO A 71 -0.56 -8.12 -1.29
N ARG A 72 -1.86 -7.84 -1.49
CA ARG A 72 -2.36 -6.86 -2.47
C ARG A 72 -1.78 -5.47 -2.27
N TYR A 73 -1.35 -5.12 -1.05
CA TYR A 73 -0.76 -3.82 -0.76
C TYR A 73 0.73 -3.72 -1.13
N TYR A 74 1.43 -4.83 -1.42
CA TYR A 74 2.88 -4.81 -1.64
C TYR A 74 3.45 -5.77 -2.70
N LYS A 75 2.85 -6.94 -3.02
CA LYS A 75 3.48 -7.95 -3.91
C LYS A 75 3.61 -7.53 -5.38
N ASN A 76 2.70 -6.69 -5.89
CA ASN A 76 2.66 -6.31 -7.31
C ASN A 76 3.03 -4.84 -7.55
N LYS A 77 3.62 -4.17 -6.56
CA LYS A 77 4.02 -2.77 -6.66
C LYS A 77 5.52 -2.67 -6.87
N THR A 78 5.95 -1.68 -7.64
CA THR A 78 7.38 -1.42 -7.85
C THR A 78 8.04 -1.15 -6.48
N LYS A 79 9.16 -1.84 -6.22
CA LYS A 79 9.94 -1.67 -4.98
C LYS A 79 10.84 -0.43 -5.02
N ASN A 80 10.36 0.65 -5.64
CA ASN A 80 11.07 1.91 -5.70
C ASN A 80 10.61 2.76 -4.51
N PHE A 81 11.14 2.43 -3.34
CA PHE A 81 10.83 3.18 -2.12
C PHE A 81 11.70 4.43 -2.03
N GLN A 82 11.06 5.58 -1.86
CA GLN A 82 11.71 6.84 -1.58
C GLN A 82 12.09 6.91 -0.10
N HIS A 83 13.20 7.60 0.18
CA HIS A 83 13.57 7.93 1.54
C HIS A 83 12.68 9.06 2.05
N THR A 84 11.99 8.84 3.16
CA THR A 84 11.11 9.83 3.80
C THR A 84 11.59 10.10 5.21
N ASP A 85 11.83 11.36 5.54
CA ASP A 85 12.11 11.78 6.91
C ASP A 85 10.82 11.90 7.76
N SER A 86 10.98 12.18 9.05
CA SER A 86 9.85 12.28 9.97
C SER A 86 8.90 13.45 9.71
N GLY A 87 9.41 14.57 9.16
CA GLY A 87 8.61 15.75 8.83
C GLY A 87 7.69 15.46 7.65
N ILE A 88 8.26 14.92 6.57
CA ILE A 88 7.51 14.52 5.37
C ILE A 88 6.43 13.47 5.73
N ILE A 89 6.77 12.48 6.56
CA ILE A 89 5.79 11.50 7.04
C ILE A 89 4.64 12.17 7.79
N ALA A 90 4.93 13.15 8.66
CA ALA A 90 3.92 13.85 9.43
C ALA A 90 2.98 14.66 8.53
N GLU A 91 3.55 15.44 7.60
CA GLU A 91 2.81 16.30 6.67
C GLU A 91 1.91 15.48 5.72
N ASN A 92 2.45 14.38 5.18
CA ASN A 92 1.68 13.50 4.30
C ASN A 92 0.52 12.84 5.04
N LEU A 93 0.75 12.31 6.24
CA LEU A 93 -0.32 11.73 7.05
C LEU A 93 -1.36 12.76 7.47
N LEU A 94 -0.94 13.98 7.80
CA LEU A 94 -1.85 15.06 8.18
C LEU A 94 -2.77 15.39 7.00
N SER A 95 -2.19 15.52 5.81
CA SER A 95 -2.93 15.76 4.56
C SER A 95 -3.91 14.63 4.27
N VAL A 96 -3.50 13.37 4.44
CA VAL A 96 -4.40 12.20 4.26
C VAL A 96 -5.60 12.28 5.21
N VAL A 97 -5.38 12.58 6.49
CA VAL A 97 -6.47 12.69 7.48
C VAL A 97 -7.41 13.85 7.14
N GLN A 98 -6.87 15.03 6.83
CA GLN A 98 -7.66 16.22 6.49
C GLN A 98 -8.47 16.04 5.21
N ASN A 99 -7.87 15.46 4.18
CA ASN A 99 -8.57 15.14 2.93
C ASN A 99 -9.67 14.12 3.18
N THR A 100 -9.39 13.06 3.94
CA THR A 100 -10.41 12.06 4.29
C THR A 100 -11.60 12.67 5.02
N MET A 101 -11.36 13.57 5.97
CA MET A 101 -12.42 14.28 6.69
C MET A 101 -13.25 15.17 5.76
N THR A 102 -12.57 15.86 4.84
CA THR A 102 -13.20 16.77 3.86
C THR A 102 -14.04 15.99 2.84
N ASP A 103 -13.45 14.95 2.22
CA ASP A 103 -14.09 14.13 1.19
C ASP A 103 -15.35 13.42 1.71
N LEU A 104 -15.34 13.00 2.97
CA LEU A 104 -16.47 12.32 3.60
C LEU A 104 -17.41 13.29 4.35
N ASN A 105 -17.05 14.56 4.44
CA ASN A 105 -17.74 15.58 5.25
C ASN A 105 -18.00 15.11 6.70
N ILE A 106 -16.93 14.67 7.38
CA ILE A 106 -17.00 14.18 8.77
C ILE A 106 -16.02 14.91 9.69
N SER A 107 -16.37 15.00 10.97
CA SER A 107 -15.50 15.55 12.01
C SER A 107 -14.39 14.57 12.43
N ALA A 108 -13.37 15.08 13.13
CA ALA A 108 -12.30 14.24 13.67
C ALA A 108 -12.82 13.17 14.63
N ALA A 109 -13.83 13.49 15.45
CA ALA A 109 -14.46 12.53 16.36
C ALA A 109 -15.22 11.43 15.61
N GLN A 110 -15.87 11.76 14.50
CA GLN A 110 -16.53 10.77 13.66
C GLN A 110 -15.49 9.87 12.96
N LEU A 111 -14.40 10.44 12.44
CA LEU A 111 -13.32 9.66 11.82
C LEU A 111 -12.65 8.75 12.84
N SER A 112 -12.31 9.25 14.03
CA SER A 112 -11.67 8.45 15.09
C SER A 112 -12.52 7.25 15.50
N ASN A 113 -13.84 7.44 15.63
CA ASN A 113 -14.78 6.35 15.88
C ASN A 113 -14.82 5.32 14.74
N ARG A 114 -14.82 5.77 13.47
CA ARG A 114 -14.84 4.88 12.30
C ARG A 114 -13.58 4.02 12.17
N ILE A 115 -12.42 4.55 12.56
CA ILE A 115 -11.14 3.83 12.51
C ILE A 115 -10.77 3.16 13.85
N TYR A 116 -11.65 3.22 14.86
CA TYR A 116 -11.43 2.66 16.20
C TYR A 116 -10.14 3.18 16.88
N VAL A 117 -9.90 4.49 16.78
CA VAL A 117 -8.77 5.18 17.44
C VAL A 117 -9.33 6.20 18.43
N SER A 118 -8.59 6.44 19.52
CA SER A 118 -8.95 7.48 20.48
C SER A 118 -9.07 8.85 19.81
N THR A 119 -10.17 9.55 20.06
CA THR A 119 -10.40 10.92 19.58
C THR A 119 -9.26 11.85 19.98
N ASN A 120 -8.73 11.71 21.20
CA ASN A 120 -7.60 12.51 21.68
C ASN A 120 -6.33 12.29 20.85
N THR A 121 -6.08 11.07 20.36
CA THR A 121 -4.94 10.79 19.49
C THR A 121 -5.05 11.53 18.17
N LEU A 122 -6.24 11.54 17.57
CA LEU A 122 -6.46 12.18 16.28
C LEU A 122 -6.51 13.71 16.39
N VAL A 123 -7.18 14.24 17.42
CA VAL A 123 -7.26 15.69 17.68
C VAL A 123 -5.87 16.28 17.92
N LYS A 124 -5.06 15.66 18.79
CA LYS A 124 -3.67 16.10 19.04
C LYS A 124 -2.79 16.06 17.79
N PHE A 125 -3.08 15.15 16.86
CA PHE A 125 -2.35 15.10 15.59
C PHE A 125 -2.77 16.22 14.63
N LEU A 126 -4.04 16.63 14.67
CA LEU A 126 -4.60 17.71 13.84
C LEU A 126 -4.28 19.11 14.35
N GLU A 127 -3.78 19.25 15.58
CA GLU A 127 -3.36 20.54 16.14
C GLU A 127 -2.22 21.16 15.31
N ARG A 128 -2.32 22.47 15.05
CA ARG A 128 -1.31 23.19 14.27
C ARG A 128 0.05 23.12 14.97
N GLY A 129 1.07 22.64 14.24
CA GLY A 129 2.42 22.49 14.78
C GLY A 129 2.61 21.25 15.66
N ALA A 130 1.67 20.30 15.62
CA ALA A 130 1.83 19.02 16.30
C ALA A 130 3.11 18.31 15.84
N LYS A 131 4.01 18.03 16.78
CA LYS A 131 5.25 17.28 16.54
C LYS A 131 5.05 15.77 16.57
N SER A 132 3.85 15.30 16.93
CA SER A 132 3.58 13.89 17.19
C SER A 132 3.01 13.22 15.95
N VAL A 133 3.77 12.31 15.37
CA VAL A 133 3.30 11.43 14.29
C VAL A 133 2.52 10.25 14.90
N PRO A 134 1.36 9.88 14.35
CA PRO A 134 0.64 8.70 14.78
C PRO A 134 1.52 7.44 14.74
N GLY A 135 1.34 6.58 15.75
CA GLY A 135 2.01 5.28 15.78
C GLY A 135 1.45 4.34 14.73
N ALA A 136 2.16 3.24 14.50
CA ALA A 136 1.81 2.26 13.48
C ALA A 136 0.39 1.68 13.62
N ALA A 137 -0.13 1.54 14.83
CA ALA A 137 -1.50 1.04 15.04
C ALA A 137 -2.54 2.01 14.45
N THR A 138 -2.39 3.31 14.71
CA THR A 138 -3.28 4.35 14.17
C THR A 138 -3.12 4.48 12.66
N THR A 139 -1.88 4.50 12.15
CA THR A 139 -1.62 4.56 10.71
C THR A 139 -2.19 3.34 9.98
N LEU A 140 -2.06 2.15 10.57
CA LEU A 140 -2.64 0.91 10.02
C LEU A 140 -4.17 0.95 10.01
N ALA A 141 -4.80 1.46 11.07
CA ALA A 141 -6.25 1.61 11.13
C ALA A 141 -6.76 2.55 10.02
N LEU A 142 -6.08 3.69 9.83
CA LEU A 142 -6.38 4.63 8.75
C LEU A 142 -6.16 4.00 7.36
N ALA A 143 -5.06 3.27 7.18
CA ALA A 143 -4.75 2.59 5.93
C ALA A 143 -5.77 1.50 5.56
N ASN A 144 -6.30 0.78 6.56
CA ASN A 144 -7.38 -0.19 6.35
C ASN A 144 -8.70 0.49 6.02
N PHE A 145 -9.02 1.60 6.68
CA PHE A 145 -10.24 2.37 6.41
C PHE A 145 -10.26 2.93 4.98
N LEU A 146 -9.12 3.40 4.49
CA LEU A 146 -8.97 3.96 3.14
C LEU A 146 -8.66 2.92 2.05
N ASP A 147 -8.55 1.64 2.42
CA ASP A 147 -8.08 0.55 1.57
C ASP A 147 -6.80 0.88 0.77
N THR A 148 -5.84 1.53 1.43
CA THR A 148 -4.59 2.00 0.80
C THR A 148 -3.36 1.44 1.51
N SER A 149 -2.21 1.54 0.84
CA SER A 149 -0.91 1.15 1.41
C SER A 149 -0.38 2.23 2.34
N ILE A 150 0.27 1.82 3.43
CA ILE A 150 0.92 2.78 4.34
C ILE A 150 2.03 3.54 3.61
N ASP A 151 2.78 2.88 2.73
CA ASP A 151 3.84 3.52 1.95
C ASP A 151 3.32 4.62 1.03
N ASP A 152 2.12 4.43 0.48
CA ASP A 152 1.47 5.43 -0.38
C ASP A 152 1.04 6.64 0.47
N MET A 153 0.48 6.40 1.66
CA MET A 153 0.05 7.47 2.58
C MET A 153 1.18 8.35 3.10
N ILE A 154 2.40 7.80 3.20
CA ILE A 154 3.53 8.51 3.81
C ILE A 154 4.52 9.05 2.76
N GLY A 155 4.22 8.85 1.47
CA GLY A 155 5.07 9.30 0.37
C GLY A 155 6.33 8.46 0.16
N ARG A 156 6.34 7.19 0.60
CA ARG A 156 7.45 6.25 0.31
C ARG A 156 7.34 5.67 -1.09
N ARG A 157 6.19 5.72 -1.75
CA ARG A 157 6.08 5.36 -3.17
C ARG A 157 5.88 6.61 -4.01
N PRO A 158 6.43 6.66 -5.23
CA PRO A 158 6.08 7.71 -6.17
C PRO A 158 4.57 7.68 -6.42
N PRO A 159 3.94 8.85 -6.65
CA PRO A 159 2.53 8.89 -7.00
C PRO A 159 2.33 8.01 -8.23
N SER A 160 1.45 7.01 -8.12
CA SER A 160 1.01 6.27 -9.30
C SER A 160 0.38 7.29 -10.25
N ARG A 161 0.83 7.33 -11.51
CA ARG A 161 0.37 8.28 -12.56
C ARG A 161 -1.17 8.43 -12.62
N THR A 162 -1.90 7.44 -12.15
CA THR A 162 -3.37 7.42 -12.04
C THR A 162 -3.94 8.44 -11.04
N GLN A 163 -3.19 8.90 -10.04
CA GLN A 163 -3.68 9.89 -9.06
C GLN A 163 -3.51 11.34 -9.54
N GLU A 164 -2.44 11.66 -10.26
CA GLU A 164 -2.26 12.97 -10.91
C GLU A 164 -3.33 13.19 -11.99
N GLN A 165 -3.67 12.15 -12.77
CA GLN A 165 -4.73 12.25 -13.77
C GLN A 165 -6.13 12.50 -13.17
N LYS A 166 -6.43 12.03 -11.95
CA LYS A 166 -7.73 12.30 -11.32
C LYS A 166 -7.93 13.77 -10.94
N GLN A 167 -6.87 14.56 -10.75
CA GLN A 167 -6.98 15.99 -10.48
C GLN A 167 -7.12 16.83 -11.76
N ASP A 168 -6.63 16.33 -12.90
CA ASP A 168 -6.74 17.03 -14.19
C ASP A 168 -8.00 16.67 -14.99
N ILE A 169 -8.60 15.50 -14.74
CA ILE A 169 -9.86 15.09 -15.40
C ILE A 169 -10.99 16.10 -15.15
N PRO A 170 -11.25 16.62 -13.93
CA PRO A 170 -12.31 17.62 -13.72
C PRO A 170 -12.06 18.94 -14.47
N LYS A 171 -10.80 19.38 -14.57
CA LYS A 171 -10.45 20.63 -15.28
C LYS A 171 -10.62 20.49 -16.78
N GLN A 172 -10.20 19.37 -17.37
CA GLN A 172 -10.41 19.11 -18.80
C GLN A 172 -11.87 18.84 -19.14
N LEU A 173 -12.64 18.19 -18.26
CA LEU A 173 -14.09 18.01 -18.44
C LEU A 173 -14.88 19.32 -18.33
N SER A 174 -14.44 20.26 -17.47
CA SER A 174 -15.07 21.58 -17.35
C SER A 174 -14.86 22.48 -18.57
N SER A 175 -13.86 22.18 -19.41
CA SER A 175 -13.65 22.88 -20.69
C SER A 175 -14.43 22.29 -21.87
N PHE A 176 -15.12 21.16 -21.72
CA PHE A 176 -16.03 20.68 -22.77
C PHE A 176 -17.32 21.49 -22.74
N SER A 177 -17.60 22.18 -23.83
CA SER A 177 -18.84 22.92 -24.00
C SER A 177 -20.00 21.94 -24.23
N LYS A 178 -21.24 22.37 -23.97
CA LYS A 178 -22.44 21.56 -24.31
C LYS A 178 -22.45 21.15 -25.80
N GLN A 179 -21.89 21.96 -26.69
CA GLN A 179 -21.81 21.68 -28.13
C GLN A 179 -20.89 20.49 -28.47
N ASP A 180 -19.89 20.21 -27.64
CA ASP A 180 -18.99 19.08 -27.86
C ASP A 180 -19.67 17.74 -27.51
N PHE A 181 -20.66 17.76 -26.62
CA PHE A 181 -21.48 16.60 -26.30
C PHE A 181 -22.57 16.31 -27.35
N GLU A 182 -23.11 17.34 -28.02
CA GLU A 182 -24.09 17.16 -29.09
C GLU A 182 -23.47 16.51 -30.35
N LYS A 183 -22.21 16.83 -30.67
CA LYS A 183 -21.49 16.16 -31.78
C LYS A 183 -21.26 14.66 -31.55
N LEU A 184 -21.28 14.20 -30.30
CA LEU A 184 -21.10 12.78 -29.97
C LEU A 184 -22.41 11.98 -30.11
N SER A 185 -23.58 12.60 -30.00
CA SER A 185 -24.86 11.92 -30.27
C SER A 185 -25.05 11.58 -31.75
N ASP A 186 -24.50 12.38 -32.66
CA ASP A 186 -24.60 12.13 -34.10
C ASP A 186 -23.79 10.90 -34.54
N ILE A 187 -22.72 10.57 -33.82
CA ILE A 187 -21.87 9.41 -34.12
C ILE A 187 -22.59 8.09 -33.84
N LYS A 188 -23.52 8.05 -32.87
CA LYS A 188 -24.30 6.82 -32.58
C LYS A 188 -25.24 6.41 -33.71
N HIS A 189 -25.60 7.34 -34.60
CA HIS A 189 -26.45 7.04 -35.74
C HIS A 189 -25.68 6.59 -36.99
N SER A 190 -24.37 6.83 -37.05
CA SER A 190 -23.54 6.50 -38.22
C SER A 190 -22.98 5.05 -38.21
N VAL A 191 -22.84 4.43 -37.03
CA VAL A 191 -22.16 3.11 -36.90
C VAL A 191 -23.08 1.89 -37.14
N LYS A 192 -24.36 2.08 -37.51
CA LYS A 192 -25.30 0.97 -37.78
C LYS A 192 -25.22 0.34 -39.18
N SER A 193 -24.22 0.65 -40.01
CA SER A 193 -24.12 0.09 -41.37
C SER A 193 -22.73 -0.44 -41.73
N SER A 194 -22.26 -1.46 -41.02
CA SER A 194 -21.21 -2.33 -41.55
C SER A 194 -21.40 -3.77 -41.09
N THR A 195 -22.18 -4.49 -41.89
CA THR A 195 -22.34 -5.95 -41.83
C THR A 195 -20.97 -6.61 -42.05
N PRO A 196 -20.45 -7.44 -41.13
CA PRO A 196 -19.26 -8.25 -41.40
C PRO A 196 -19.67 -9.47 -42.22
N GLN A 197 -19.15 -9.57 -43.45
CA GLN A 197 -19.18 -10.78 -44.26
C GLN A 197 -18.36 -11.88 -43.55
N ASN A 198 -19.07 -12.91 -43.16
CA ASN A 198 -18.58 -14.08 -42.45
C ASN A 198 -18.07 -15.11 -43.48
N GLN A 199 -16.75 -15.35 -43.56
CA GLN A 199 -16.21 -16.50 -44.27
C GLN A 199 -15.25 -17.29 -43.40
N ASN A 200 -15.76 -18.43 -42.92
CA ASN A 200 -15.12 -19.76 -42.92
C ASN A 200 -13.60 -19.82 -42.76
N LEU A 201 -13.13 -20.26 -41.59
CA LEU A 201 -11.92 -21.08 -41.50
C LEU A 201 -12.04 -22.21 -40.46
N LYS A 202 -12.26 -23.40 -41.04
CA LYS A 202 -11.92 -24.77 -40.67
C LYS A 202 -11.33 -25.02 -39.27
N LYS A 203 -12.09 -25.84 -38.52
CA LYS A 203 -11.62 -26.72 -37.44
C LYS A 203 -10.51 -27.65 -37.95
N THR A 204 -9.38 -27.69 -37.26
CA THR A 204 -8.48 -28.86 -37.26
C THR A 204 -8.17 -29.24 -35.82
N THR A 205 -8.81 -30.31 -35.38
CA THR A 205 -8.44 -31.14 -34.23
C THR A 205 -7.07 -31.76 -34.45
N SER A 206 -6.15 -31.60 -33.50
CA SER A 206 -4.96 -32.46 -33.40
C SER A 206 -4.70 -32.81 -31.94
N THR A 207 -5.05 -34.05 -31.63
CA THR A 207 -4.71 -34.85 -30.45
C THR A 207 -3.28 -35.38 -30.55
N LYS A 208 -2.45 -35.15 -29.52
CA LYS A 208 -1.26 -35.94 -29.12
C LYS A 208 -1.09 -35.72 -27.61
N SER A 209 -1.38 -36.65 -26.69
CA SER A 209 -0.89 -38.02 -26.44
C SER A 209 0.58 -38.10 -26.00
N PHE A 210 0.76 -38.66 -24.79
CA PHE A 210 2.00 -39.16 -24.15
C PHE A 210 3.01 -38.07 -23.69
N ASN A 211 3.59 -38.12 -22.48
CA ASN A 211 4.26 -39.30 -21.94
C ASN A 211 4.36 -39.31 -20.40
N LYS A 212 4.43 -40.54 -19.87
CA LYS A 212 4.44 -40.96 -18.47
C LYS A 212 5.82 -41.56 -18.18
N GLN A 213 6.58 -41.02 -17.23
CA GLN A 213 7.76 -41.66 -16.63
C GLN A 213 7.81 -41.25 -15.14
N LYS A 214 7.44 -42.16 -14.23
CA LYS A 214 8.29 -43.16 -13.55
C LYS A 214 9.31 -42.51 -12.63
N ASP A 215 8.92 -42.39 -11.36
CA ASP A 215 9.83 -42.24 -10.23
C ASP A 215 9.39 -43.27 -9.18
N GLU A 216 10.34 -44.09 -8.73
CA GLU A 216 10.38 -44.83 -7.46
C GLU A 216 11.56 -45.81 -7.49
N GLY A 217 12.74 -45.30 -7.14
CA GLY A 217 13.91 -46.09 -6.77
C GLY A 217 14.07 -46.08 -5.25
N ARG A 218 13.74 -47.20 -4.60
CA ARG A 218 13.93 -47.44 -3.16
C ARG A 218 14.93 -48.60 -3.00
N SER A 219 16.14 -48.29 -2.54
CA SER A 219 17.13 -49.26 -2.03
C SER A 219 17.71 -48.65 -0.75
N ARG A 220 17.36 -49.24 0.40
CA ARG A 220 18.21 -50.02 1.30
C ARG A 220 19.12 -49.15 2.17
#